data_AF-A0A920S1B3-F1
#
_entry.id   AF-A0A920S1B3-F1
#
_cell.length_a   1.000
_cell.length_b   1.000
_cell.length_c   1.000
_cell.angle_alpha   90.00
_cell.angle_beta   90.00
_cell.angle_gamma   90.00
#
_symmetry.space_group_name_H-M   'P 1'
#
loop_
_entity.id
_entity.type
_entity.pdbx_description
1 polymer ?
#
loop_
_entity_poly.entity_id
_entity_poly.type
_entity_poly.pdbx_seq_one_letter_code
_entity_poly.pdbx_strand_id
1 'polypeptide(L)'
;MAYGIRTDFQGGLFDGSKYLLAWADRLKELRAVCHCGKKTTMIVRVNDDGEILREGEQIDIGGNEKYLSLCRKHFYSGTVEQSKR
;
A
#
# COMPACT_ATOMS: atom_id res chain seq x y z
N MET A 1 -9.65 -18.97 7.87
CA MET A 1 -9.53 -17.49 7.97
C MET A 1 -8.15 -17.11 7.47
N ALA A 2 -8.04 -16.10 6.61
CA ALA A 2 -6.78 -15.69 5.99
C ALA A 2 -6.58 -14.17 6.13
N TYR A 3 -5.32 -13.73 6.12
CA TYR A 3 -4.93 -12.32 6.22
C TYR A 3 -3.79 -12.06 5.24
N GLY A 4 -3.75 -10.87 4.66
CA GLY A 4 -2.70 -10.50 3.73
C GLY A 4 -2.90 -9.12 3.12
N ILE A 5 -1.90 -8.70 2.36
CA ILE A 5 -1.91 -7.44 1.64
C ILE A 5 -2.71 -7.62 0.34
N ARG A 6 -3.65 -6.72 0.08
CA ARG A 6 -4.54 -6.78 -1.08
C ARG A 6 -3.78 -6.51 -2.38
N THR A 7 -3.07 -5.39 -2.40
CA THR A 7 -2.39 -4.85 -3.58
C THR A 7 -0.94 -4.52 -3.31
N ASP A 8 -0.12 -4.59 -4.34
CA ASP A 8 1.26 -4.11 -4.33
C ASP A 8 1.34 -2.57 -4.36
N PHE A 9 2.58 -2.07 -4.47
CA PHE A 9 2.91 -0.64 -4.51
C PHE A 9 2.48 0.08 -5.80
N GLN A 10 2.11 -0.68 -6.84
CA GLN A 10 1.57 -0.16 -8.10
C GLN A 10 0.04 -0.19 -8.11
N GLY A 11 -0.59 -0.77 -7.09
CA GLY A 11 -2.04 -0.95 -6.98
C GLY A 11 -2.55 -2.22 -7.67
N GLY A 12 -1.66 -3.09 -8.15
CA GLY A 12 -1.99 -4.40 -8.70
C GLY A 12 -2.29 -5.41 -7.59
N LEU A 13 -3.20 -6.37 -7.83
CA LEU A 13 -3.48 -7.42 -6.86
C LEU A 13 -2.33 -8.43 -6.80
N PHE A 14 -1.95 -8.84 -5.59
CA PHE A 14 -1.13 -10.05 -5.41
C PHE A 14 -1.89 -11.26 -5.91
N ASP A 15 -1.19 -12.20 -6.55
CA ASP A 15 -1.86 -13.31 -7.23
C ASP A 15 -2.71 -14.16 -6.30
N GLY A 16 -2.15 -14.56 -5.15
CA GLY A 16 -2.92 -15.26 -4.10
C GLY A 16 -4.09 -14.43 -3.55
N SER A 17 -3.90 -13.11 -3.40
CA SER A 17 -4.96 -12.21 -2.94
C SER A 17 -6.11 -12.10 -3.93
N LYS A 18 -5.89 -12.22 -5.25
CA LYS A 18 -6.97 -12.25 -6.26
C LYS A 18 -7.96 -13.38 -5.97
N TYR A 19 -7.46 -14.59 -5.76
CA TYR A 19 -8.31 -15.76 -5.50
C TYR A 19 -9.02 -15.66 -4.15
N LEU A 20 -8.31 -15.22 -3.11
CA LEU A 20 -8.91 -15.04 -1.79
C LEU A 20 -10.05 -14.02 -1.81
N LEU A 21 -9.89 -12.91 -2.56
CA LEU A 21 -10.95 -11.90 -2.71
C LEU A 21 -12.14 -12.43 -3.52
N ALA A 22 -11.89 -13.25 -4.54
CA ALA A 22 -12.95 -13.82 -5.37
C ALA A 22 -13.82 -14.83 -4.61
N TRP A 23 -13.23 -15.57 -3.66
CA TRP A 23 -13.93 -16.60 -2.88
C TRP A 23 -14.47 -16.13 -1.53
N ALA A 24 -14.02 -14.98 -1.02
CA ALA A 24 -14.37 -14.56 0.33
C ALA A 24 -15.85 -14.15 0.44
N ASP A 25 -16.61 -14.82 1.32
CA ASP A 25 -17.95 -14.39 1.71
C ASP A 25 -17.93 -13.09 2.53
N ARG A 26 -16.85 -12.85 3.27
CA ARG A 26 -16.70 -11.69 4.17
C ARG A 26 -15.30 -11.10 4.08
N LEU A 27 -15.25 -9.78 3.89
CA LEU A 27 -14.02 -9.00 3.85
C LEU A 27 -13.98 -8.00 5.01
N LYS A 28 -12.90 -8.03 5.79
CA LYS A 28 -12.62 -7.05 6.84
C LYS A 28 -11.31 -6.34 6.52
N GLU A 29 -11.41 -5.06 6.17
CA GLU A 29 -10.25 -4.23 5.92
C GLU A 29 -9.74 -3.61 7.24
N LEU A 30 -8.46 -3.76 7.52
CA LEU A 30 -7.81 -3.05 8.62
C LEU A 30 -7.65 -1.58 8.26
N ARG A 31 -8.04 -0.69 9.17
CA ARG A 31 -8.03 0.76 8.94
C ARG A 31 -6.74 1.35 9.50
N ALA A 32 -6.00 2.05 8.65
CA ALA A 32 -5.00 3.03 9.05
C ALA A 32 -5.37 4.41 8.48
N VAL A 33 -4.65 5.43 8.91
CA VAL A 33 -4.93 6.85 8.60
C VAL A 33 -3.79 7.40 7.76
N CYS A 34 -4.14 8.00 6.62
CA CYS A 34 -3.21 8.75 5.78
C CYS A 34 -2.94 10.09 6.44
N HIS A 35 -1.81 10.72 6.11
CA HIS A 35 -1.42 12.02 6.65
C HIS A 35 -2.48 13.12 6.51
N CYS A 36 -3.34 13.08 5.48
CA CYS A 36 -4.50 13.98 5.37
C CYS A 36 -5.73 13.61 6.23
N GLY A 37 -5.61 12.66 7.16
CA GLY A 37 -6.71 12.17 7.99
C GLY A 37 -7.67 11.20 7.27
N LYS A 38 -7.51 10.95 5.97
CA LYS A 38 -8.35 10.01 5.22
C LYS A 38 -7.90 8.57 5.42
N LYS A 39 -8.84 7.63 5.33
CA LYS A 39 -8.56 6.19 5.37
C LYS A 39 -7.52 5.78 4.32
N THR A 40 -6.51 5.02 4.73
CA THR A 40 -5.54 4.42 3.82
C THR A 40 -6.16 3.23 3.09
N THR A 41 -5.82 3.08 1.81
CA THR A 41 -6.26 1.95 0.97
C THR A 41 -5.19 1.47 0.00
N MET A 42 -4.06 2.20 -0.06
CA MET A 42 -2.96 1.98 -0.99
C MET A 42 -1.65 1.98 -0.20
N ILE A 43 -0.68 1.23 -0.71
CA ILE A 43 0.70 1.24 -0.24
C ILE A 43 1.56 1.80 -1.38
N VAL A 44 2.55 2.62 -1.06
CA VAL A 44 3.60 3.05 -2.00
C VAL A 44 4.93 2.47 -1.56
N ARG A 45 5.82 2.22 -2.52
CA ARG A 45 7.22 1.90 -2.28
C ARG A 45 8.03 3.17 -2.47
N VAL A 46 8.97 3.43 -1.57
CA VAL A 46 9.90 4.57 -1.65
C VAL A 46 11.34 4.08 -1.78
N ASN A 47 12.18 4.87 -2.44
CA ASN A 47 13.63 4.67 -2.45
C ASN A 47 14.29 5.33 -1.22
N ASP A 48 15.61 5.21 -1.11
CA ASP A 48 16.39 5.77 -0.01
C ASP A 48 16.33 7.32 0.04
N ASP A 49 16.03 7.96 -1.09
CA ASP A 49 15.82 9.41 -1.22
C ASP A 49 14.39 9.86 -0.83
N GLY A 50 13.50 8.91 -0.51
CA GLY A 50 12.12 9.17 -0.12
C GLY A 50 11.16 9.42 -1.29
N GLU A 51 11.59 9.16 -2.53
CA GLU A 51 10.78 9.28 -3.73
C GLU A 51 9.94 8.02 -3.96
N ILE A 52 8.70 8.21 -4.44
CA ILE A 52 7.82 7.06 -4.74
C ILE A 52 8.27 6.37 -6.02
N LEU A 53 8.54 5.07 -5.89
CA LEU A 53 8.73 4.17 -7.02
C LEU A 53 7.39 3.82 -7.65
N ARG A 54 7.30 3.89 -8.97
CA ARG A 54 6.10 3.53 -9.76
C ARG A 54 6.26 2.24 -10.54
N GLU A 55 7.49 1.76 -10.65
CA GLU A 55 7.87 0.58 -11.42
C GLU A 55 8.84 -0.29 -10.61
N GLY A 56 8.94 -1.57 -11.00
CA GLY A 56 9.79 -2.56 -10.35
C GLY A 56 9.04 -3.84 -9.99
N GLU A 57 9.77 -4.78 -9.40
CA GLU A 57 9.25 -6.09 -9.03
C GLU A 57 8.14 -5.99 -7.98
N GLN A 58 7.10 -6.82 -8.13
CA GLN A 58 5.98 -6.85 -7.20
C GLN A 58 6.43 -7.27 -5.78
N ILE A 59 7.36 -8.21 -5.69
CA ILE A 59 7.84 -8.81 -4.43
C ILE A 59 9.17 -8.18 -4.04
N ASP A 60 9.20 -7.60 -2.85
CA ASP A 60 10.40 -7.01 -2.26
C ASP A 60 10.20 -6.83 -0.75
N ILE A 61 11.24 -7.14 0.03
CA ILE A 61 11.17 -7.16 1.51
C ILE A 61 11.65 -5.80 2.05
N GLY A 62 10.88 -5.22 2.96
CA GLY A 62 11.22 -3.97 3.63
C GLY A 62 10.14 -3.55 4.63
N GLY A 63 10.49 -2.61 5.51
CA GLY A 63 9.62 -2.05 6.54
C GLY A 63 9.11 -0.64 6.18
N ASN A 64 8.97 0.19 7.22
CA ASN A 64 8.45 1.56 7.11
C ASN A 64 9.41 2.51 6.40
N GLU A 65 10.69 2.15 6.30
CA GLU A 65 11.69 2.85 5.50
C GLU A 65 11.44 2.74 3.99
N LYS A 66 10.70 1.69 3.57
CA LYS A 66 10.48 1.36 2.17
C LYS A 66 9.01 1.42 1.75
N TYR A 67 8.09 1.25 2.69
CA TYR A 67 6.66 1.19 2.40
C TYR A 67 5.84 2.15 3.25
N LEU A 68 5.00 2.95 2.58
CA LEU A 68 4.14 3.92 3.23
C LEU A 68 2.68 3.71 2.84
N SER A 69 1.78 3.83 3.82
CA SER A 69 0.34 3.67 3.61
C SER A 69 -0.31 5.02 3.28
N LEU A 70 -0.98 5.12 2.14
CA LEU A 70 -1.62 6.34 1.66
C LEU A 70 -3.11 6.15 1.34
N CYS A 71 -3.83 7.26 1.32
CA CYS A 71 -5.15 7.31 0.69
C CYS A 71 -4.99 7.29 -0.84
N ARG A 72 -6.05 6.88 -1.55
CA ARG A 72 -6.03 6.80 -3.02
C ARG A 72 -5.62 8.12 -3.70
N LYS A 73 -6.04 9.27 -3.17
CA LYS A 73 -5.67 10.58 -3.72
C LYS A 73 -4.14 10.80 -3.69
N HIS A 74 -3.52 10.56 -2.54
CA HIS A 74 -2.08 10.77 -2.35
C HIS A 74 -1.22 9.71 -3.02
N PHE A 75 -1.76 8.50 -3.17
CA PHE A 75 -1.15 7.47 -4.02
C PHE A 75 -0.93 7.98 -5.44
N TYR A 76 -1.95 8.58 -6.08
CA TYR A 76 -1.80 9.08 -7.46
C TYR A 76 -1.05 10.42 -7.54
N SER A 77 -1.23 11.32 -6.58
CA SER A 77 -0.54 12.62 -6.61
C SER A 77 0.95 12.54 -6.25
N GLY A 78 1.42 11.43 -5.69
CA GLY A 78 2.80 11.27 -5.24
C GLY A 78 3.14 12.09 -3.99
N THR A 79 2.13 12.53 -3.25
CA THR A 79 2.32 13.41 -2.09
C THR A 79 2.52 12.59 -0.83
N VAL A 80 3.75 12.56 -0.34
CA VAL A 80 4.13 11.90 0.91
C VAL A 80 4.46 12.99 1.93
N GLU A 81 3.83 12.95 3.11
CA GLU A 81 4.25 13.81 4.20
C GLU A 81 5.51 13.18 4.78
N GLN A 82 6.67 13.81 4.53
CA GLN A 82 7.92 13.37 5.12
C GLN A 82 7.79 13.59 6.63
N SER A 83 7.80 12.49 7.40
CA SER A 83 8.03 12.55 8.82
C SER A 83 9.32 13.34 9.04
N LYS A 84 9.20 14.61 9.45
CA LYS A 84 10.32 15.36 10.01
C LYS A 84 10.99 14.45 11.04
N ARG A 85 12.28 14.14 10.82
CA ARG A 85 13.16 13.70 11.89
C ARG A 85 13.22 14.77 12.97
#